data_AF-A0A2S7C591-F1
#
_entry.id   AF-A0A2S7C591-F1
#
_cell.length_a   1.000
_cell.length_b   1.000
_cell.length_c   1.000
_cell.angle_alpha   90.00
_cell.angle_beta   90.00
_cell.angle_gamma   90.00
#
_symmetry.space_group_name_H-M   'P 1'
#
loop_
_entity.id
_entity.type
_entity.pdbx_description
1 polymer ?
#
loop_
_entity_poly.entity_id
_entity_poly.type
_entity_poly.pdbx_seq_one_letter_code
_entity_poly.pdbx_strand_id
1 'polypeptide(L)'
;MAWLASSTKRLEDEHNWRVMSAPDLDGAFIAASSARLDATPVDLPLVAIEGRSEKSIEAIDSGMGPAAMFDPAQVQELSSALHTLQDSDLRNALDPERMDEMQVFPGYWREETNLLDTYILPNLRRLREFYATAASSGQAVIVWYT
;
A
#
# COMPACT_ATOMS: atom_id res chain seq x y z
N MET A 1 3.87 0.14 -5.53
CA MET A 1 3.34 -1.23 -5.27
C MET A 1 1.97 -1.19 -4.60
N ALA A 2 1.82 -0.51 -3.45
CA ALA A 2 0.57 -0.43 -2.70
C ALA A 2 -0.67 -0.09 -3.56
N TRP A 3 -0.55 0.92 -4.43
CA TRP A 3 -1.61 1.33 -5.35
C TRP A 3 -2.13 0.20 -6.26
N LEU A 4 -1.26 -0.68 -6.74
CA LEU A 4 -1.65 -1.83 -7.57
C LEU A 4 -2.26 -2.94 -6.70
N ALA A 5 -1.75 -3.13 -5.49
CA ALA A 5 -2.10 -4.23 -4.59
C ALA A 5 -3.38 -4.00 -3.76
N SER A 6 -3.88 -2.77 -3.67
CA SER A 6 -4.97 -2.40 -2.75
C SER A 6 -5.97 -1.46 -3.39
N SER A 7 -7.25 -1.78 -3.25
CA SER A 7 -8.34 -0.89 -3.67
C SER A 7 -8.46 0.32 -2.74
N THR A 8 -8.23 0.12 -1.44
CA THR A 8 -8.20 1.18 -0.43
C THR A 8 -7.17 2.25 -0.79
N LYS A 9 -5.93 1.84 -1.13
CA LYS A 9 -4.88 2.78 -1.50
C LYS A 9 -5.24 3.61 -2.74
N ARG A 10 -5.91 3.00 -3.73
CA ARG A 10 -6.38 3.75 -4.91
C ARG A 10 -7.42 4.80 -4.55
N LEU A 11 -8.35 4.47 -3.65
CA LEU A 11 -9.37 5.41 -3.19
C LEU A 11 -8.76 6.57 -2.41
N GLU A 12 -7.78 6.29 -1.55
CA GLU A 12 -7.06 7.30 -0.77
C GLU A 12 -6.27 8.25 -1.68
N ASP A 13 -5.50 7.70 -2.61
CA ASP A 13 -4.70 8.51 -3.53
C ASP A 13 -5.60 9.31 -4.48
N GLU A 14 -6.74 8.75 -4.91
CA GLU A 14 -7.75 9.52 -5.67
C GLU A 14 -8.30 10.68 -4.85
N HIS A 15 -8.67 10.45 -3.59
CA HIS A 15 -9.19 11.49 -2.70
C HIS A 15 -8.15 12.59 -2.50
N ASN A 16 -6.94 12.22 -2.09
CA ASN A 16 -5.84 13.14 -1.81
C ASN A 16 -5.48 13.94 -3.07
N TRP A 17 -5.33 13.27 -4.22
CA TRP A 17 -5.06 13.92 -5.49
C TRP A 17 -6.11 14.97 -5.83
N ARG A 18 -7.40 14.62 -5.74
CA ARG A 18 -8.47 15.57 -6.04
C ARG A 18 -8.42 16.78 -5.10
N VAL A 19 -8.36 16.54 -3.78
CA VAL A 19 -8.29 17.62 -2.77
C VAL A 19 -7.11 18.56 -3.02
N MET A 20 -5.95 18.03 -3.43
CA MET A 20 -4.76 18.83 -3.71
C MET A 20 -4.79 19.55 -5.07
N SER A 21 -5.40 18.94 -6.09
CA SER A 21 -5.35 19.44 -7.48
C SER A 21 -6.47 20.41 -7.83
N ALA A 22 -7.55 20.46 -7.05
CA ALA A 22 -8.72 21.28 -7.34
C ALA A 22 -9.07 22.22 -6.16
N PRO A 23 -8.66 23.51 -6.19
CA PRO A 23 -8.81 24.44 -5.07
C PRO A 23 -10.28 24.81 -4.75
N ASP A 24 -11.21 24.61 -5.69
CA ASP A 24 -12.63 24.96 -5.56
C ASP A 24 -13.53 23.73 -5.42
N LEU A 25 -13.02 22.63 -4.86
CA LEU A 25 -13.80 21.41 -4.66
C LEU A 25 -15.03 21.64 -3.78
N ASP A 26 -16.15 21.11 -4.24
CA ASP A 26 -17.42 21.13 -3.49
C ASP A 26 -17.26 20.38 -2.15
N GLY A 27 -17.61 21.05 -1.05
CA GLY A 27 -17.59 20.45 0.28
C GLY A 27 -18.47 19.21 0.40
N ALA A 28 -19.56 19.12 -0.38
CA ALA A 28 -20.39 17.91 -0.44
C ALA A 28 -19.63 16.73 -1.06
N PHE A 29 -18.80 16.97 -2.08
CA PHE A 29 -17.93 15.94 -2.65
C PHE A 29 -16.88 15.48 -1.64
N ILE A 30 -16.21 16.42 -0.94
CA ILE A 30 -15.19 16.09 0.07
C ILE A 30 -15.81 15.20 1.14
N ALA A 31 -16.94 15.60 1.72
CA ALA A 31 -17.64 14.84 2.75
C ALA A 31 -18.04 13.43 2.28
N ALA A 32 -18.59 13.31 1.07
CA ALA A 32 -18.96 12.01 0.51
C ALA A 32 -17.74 11.12 0.26
N SER A 33 -16.64 11.71 -0.23
CA SER A 33 -15.39 10.97 -0.48
C SER A 33 -14.74 10.50 0.83
N SER A 34 -14.71 11.34 1.87
CA SER A 34 -14.19 10.96 3.18
C SER A 34 -15.04 9.85 3.82
N ALA A 35 -16.38 9.98 3.78
CA ALA A 35 -17.26 8.94 4.29
C ALA A 35 -17.07 7.59 3.57
N ARG A 36 -16.76 7.61 2.26
CA ARG A 36 -16.43 6.40 1.50
C ARG A 36 -15.11 5.78 1.98
N LEU A 37 -14.10 6.59 2.28
CA LEU A 37 -12.83 6.10 2.84
C LEU A 37 -13.03 5.48 4.22
N ASP A 38 -13.75 6.16 5.11
CA ASP A 38 -14.03 5.68 6.47
C ASP A 38 -14.79 4.34 6.47
N ALA A 39 -15.65 4.13 5.48
CA ALA A 39 -16.41 2.88 5.33
C ALA A 39 -15.62 1.75 4.64
N THR A 40 -14.48 2.04 4.02
CA THR A 40 -13.68 1.06 3.28
C THR A 40 -12.79 0.29 4.25
N PRO A 41 -12.93 -1.05 4.38
CA PRO A 41 -12.02 -1.85 5.18
C PRO A 41 -10.60 -1.77 4.63
N VAL A 42 -9.61 -1.59 5.51
CA VAL A 42 -8.20 -1.58 5.09
C VAL A 42 -7.80 -2.97 4.62
N ASP A 43 -7.34 -3.06 3.37
CA ASP A 43 -6.88 -4.32 2.78
C ASP A 43 -5.64 -4.84 3.51
N LEU A 44 -5.61 -6.12 3.93
CA LEU A 44 -4.44 -6.72 4.60
C LEU A 44 -3.12 -6.62 3.79
N PRO A 45 -3.10 -6.73 2.45
CA PRO A 45 -1.90 -6.43 1.67
C PRO A 45 -1.41 -4.99 1.87
N LEU A 46 -2.31 -4.01 1.99
CA LEU A 46 -1.93 -2.63 2.26
C LEU A 46 -1.31 -2.50 3.65
N VAL A 47 -1.89 -3.15 4.65
CA VAL A 47 -1.32 -3.22 6.01
C VAL A 47 0.11 -3.75 5.97
N ALA A 48 0.36 -4.84 5.25
CA ALA A 48 1.68 -5.45 5.16
C ALA A 48 2.71 -4.61 4.39
N ILE A 49 2.27 -3.91 3.33
CA ILE A 49 3.14 -3.10 2.45
C ILE A 49 3.49 -1.76 3.11
N GLU A 50 2.53 -1.09 3.74
CA GLU A 50 2.73 0.25 4.31
C GLU A 50 2.93 0.26 5.84
N GLY A 51 2.81 -0.89 6.51
CA GLY A 51 2.99 -0.96 7.95
C GLY A 51 1.85 -0.29 8.72
N ARG A 52 0.59 -0.49 8.31
CA ARG A 52 -0.55 0.11 9.02
C ARG A 52 -0.88 -0.68 10.28
N SER A 53 -0.28 -0.32 11.41
CA SER A 53 -0.46 -1.01 12.69
C SER A 53 -0.85 -0.04 13.79
N GLU A 54 -1.70 -0.50 14.71
CA GLU A 54 -1.96 0.18 15.99
C GLU A 54 -0.78 0.06 16.96
N LYS A 55 0.17 -0.86 16.71
CA LYS A 55 1.38 -1.02 17.51
C LYS A 55 2.55 -0.32 16.83
N SER A 56 3.07 0.72 17.46
CA SER A 56 4.24 1.47 17.01
C SER A 56 5.45 1.27 17.93
N ILE A 57 6.65 1.56 17.41
CA ILE A 57 7.91 1.58 18.15
C ILE A 57 8.49 2.99 18.04
N GLU A 58 8.13 3.87 18.97
CA GLU A 58 8.54 5.29 19.01
C GLU A 58 10.06 5.51 18.97
N ALA A 59 10.83 4.55 19.50
CA ALA A 59 12.30 4.62 19.48
C ALA A 59 12.89 4.50 18.07
N ILE A 60 12.07 4.10 17.09
CA ILE A 60 12.45 4.00 15.70
C ILE A 60 11.55 4.91 14.86
N ASP A 61 11.96 6.17 14.75
CA ASP A 61 11.31 7.18 13.92
C ASP A 61 12.41 7.95 13.17
N SER A 62 12.34 7.93 11.84
CA SER A 62 13.27 8.64 10.95
C SER A 62 12.78 10.03 10.55
N GLY A 63 11.66 10.49 11.10
CA GLY A 63 10.95 11.73 10.75
C GLY A 63 9.70 11.51 9.89
N MET A 64 9.41 10.26 9.52
CA MET A 64 8.22 9.87 8.74
C MET A 64 7.18 9.12 9.58
N GLY A 65 7.33 9.14 10.90
CA GLY A 65 6.48 8.45 11.86
C GLY A 65 7.16 7.21 12.45
N PRO A 66 6.65 6.74 13.60
CA PRO A 66 7.24 5.62 14.31
C PRO A 66 7.05 4.30 13.53
N ALA A 67 8.02 3.40 13.66
CA ALA A 67 7.96 2.10 13.02
C ALA A 67 6.74 1.29 13.49
N ALA A 68 6.04 0.66 12.57
CA ALA A 68 4.95 -0.25 12.87
C ALA A 68 5.47 -1.63 13.25
N MET A 69 4.80 -2.28 14.21
CA MET A 69 5.11 -3.63 14.66
C MET A 69 3.92 -4.56 14.43
N PHE A 70 4.21 -5.76 13.95
CA PHE A 70 3.28 -6.88 13.85
C PHE A 70 3.79 -8.04 14.69
N ASP A 71 2.96 -8.55 15.58
CA ASP A 71 3.29 -9.76 16.35
C ASP A 71 3.23 -11.03 15.47
N PRO A 72 3.76 -12.18 15.92
CA PRO A 72 3.80 -13.39 15.10
C PRO A 72 2.44 -13.86 14.57
N ALA A 73 1.34 -13.63 15.30
CA ALA A 73 0.00 -14.00 14.83
C ALA A 73 -0.45 -13.10 13.69
N GLN A 74 -0.23 -11.79 13.81
CA GLN A 74 -0.49 -10.82 12.74
C GLN A 74 0.39 -11.11 11.51
N VAL A 75 1.67 -11.45 11.70
CA VAL A 75 2.59 -11.81 10.60
C VAL A 75 2.08 -13.02 9.83
N GLN A 76 1.52 -14.03 10.51
CA GLN A 76 0.92 -15.19 9.86
C GLN A 76 -0.27 -14.80 8.97
N GLU A 77 -1.17 -13.94 9.47
CA GLU A 77 -2.33 -13.43 8.72
C GLU A 77 -1.90 -12.60 7.50
N LEU A 78 -0.98 -11.66 7.69
CA LEU A 78 -0.45 -10.81 6.62
C LEU A 78 0.29 -11.63 5.56
N SER A 79 1.07 -12.64 5.97
CA SER A 79 1.73 -13.57 5.07
C SER A 79 0.73 -14.31 4.18
N SER A 80 -0.37 -14.83 4.77
CA SER A 80 -1.44 -15.46 4.01
C SER A 80 -2.08 -14.49 3.01
N ALA A 81 -2.42 -13.27 3.42
CA ALA A 81 -3.02 -12.26 2.55
C ALA A 81 -2.09 -11.84 1.38
N LEU A 82 -0.78 -11.72 1.62
CA LEU A 82 0.19 -11.42 0.57
C LEU A 82 0.31 -12.54 -0.47
N HIS A 83 0.11 -13.80 -0.06
CA HIS A 83 0.13 -14.97 -0.95
C HIS A 83 -1.18 -15.13 -1.76
N THR A 84 -2.30 -14.57 -1.30
CA THR A 84 -3.54 -14.57 -2.09
C THR A 84 -3.47 -13.60 -3.26
N LEU A 85 -2.77 -12.47 -3.09
CA LEU A 85 -2.53 -11.52 -4.17
C LEU A 85 -1.75 -12.23 -5.29
N GLN A 86 -2.21 -12.18 -6.53
CA GLN A 86 -1.54 -12.79 -7.68
C GLN A 86 -0.87 -11.75 -8.57
N ASP A 87 0.13 -12.18 -9.33
CA ASP A 87 0.80 -11.35 -10.33
C ASP A 87 -0.19 -10.82 -11.40
N SER A 88 -1.27 -11.56 -11.68
CA SER A 88 -2.37 -11.13 -12.56
C SER A 88 -3.21 -10.01 -11.96
N ASP A 89 -3.39 -9.96 -10.64
CA ASP A 89 -4.21 -8.94 -9.98
C ASP A 89 -3.57 -7.56 -10.14
N LEU A 90 -2.24 -7.48 -9.98
CA LEU A 90 -1.49 -6.24 -10.20
C LEU A 90 -1.50 -5.83 -11.68
N ARG A 91 -1.44 -6.78 -12.61
CA ARG A 91 -1.55 -6.48 -14.05
C ARG A 91 -2.91 -5.91 -14.41
N ASN A 92 -3.97 -6.51 -13.87
CA ASN A 92 -5.34 -6.06 -14.11
C ASN A 92 -5.60 -4.67 -13.48
N ALA A 93 -4.89 -4.34 -12.41
CA ALA A 93 -4.98 -3.03 -11.77
C ALA A 93 -4.07 -1.97 -12.41
N LEU A 94 -3.17 -2.32 -13.35
CA LEU A 94 -2.24 -1.37 -13.96
C LEU A 94 -2.99 -0.36 -14.84
N ASP A 95 -2.87 0.92 -14.49
CA ASP A 95 -3.40 2.03 -15.26
C ASP A 95 -2.33 3.13 -15.37
N PRO A 96 -1.44 3.06 -16.38
CA PRO A 96 -0.29 3.96 -16.48
C PRO A 96 -0.69 5.43 -16.59
N GLU A 97 -1.78 5.73 -17.29
CA GLU A 97 -2.28 7.09 -17.47
C GLU A 97 -2.75 7.68 -16.14
N ARG A 98 -3.60 6.93 -15.42
CA ARG A 98 -4.12 7.37 -14.14
C ARG A 98 -3.04 7.45 -13.06
N MET A 99 -2.09 6.51 -13.07
CA MET A 99 -0.98 6.48 -12.12
C MET A 99 -0.02 7.65 -12.32
N ASP A 100 0.26 8.06 -13.57
CA ASP A 100 1.06 9.25 -13.84
C ASP A 100 0.33 10.54 -13.48
N GLU A 101 -0.96 10.64 -13.82
CA GLU A 101 -1.79 11.80 -13.48
C GLU A 101 -1.77 12.07 -11.97
N MET A 102 -1.92 11.02 -11.16
CA MET A 102 -1.92 11.10 -9.70
C MET A 102 -0.52 11.03 -9.07
N GLN A 103 0.54 11.06 -9.89
CA GLN A 103 1.94 10.99 -9.44
C GLN A 103 2.25 9.79 -8.52
N VAL A 104 1.68 8.62 -8.83
CA VAL A 104 1.87 7.38 -8.05
C VAL A 104 3.33 6.93 -8.14
N PHE A 105 4.00 6.78 -7.00
CA PHE A 105 5.39 6.30 -6.94
C PHE A 105 5.56 4.90 -7.57
N PRO A 106 6.64 4.63 -8.34
CA PRO A 106 7.82 5.49 -8.57
C PRO A 106 7.65 6.60 -9.63
N GLY A 107 6.51 6.65 -10.32
CA GLY A 107 6.20 7.61 -11.39
C GLY A 107 6.67 7.14 -12.77
N TYR A 108 6.37 7.95 -13.79
CA TYR A 108 6.73 7.72 -15.19
C TYR A 108 6.21 6.38 -15.75
N TRP A 109 5.01 5.98 -15.36
CA TRP A 109 4.40 4.69 -15.72
C TRP A 109 4.10 4.56 -17.20
N ARG A 110 3.79 5.67 -17.90
CA ARG A 110 3.57 5.63 -19.36
C ARG A 110 4.88 5.47 -20.13
N GLU A 111 5.93 6.14 -19.69
CA GLU A 111 7.24 6.09 -20.34
C GLU A 111 7.99 4.78 -19.99
N GLU A 112 8.03 4.42 -18.71
CA GLU A 112 8.75 3.25 -18.18
C GLU A 112 7.84 2.01 -18.14
N THR A 113 7.43 1.57 -19.33
CA THR A 113 6.43 0.49 -19.53
C THR A 113 6.78 -0.87 -18.90
N ASN A 114 8.04 -1.09 -18.51
CA ASN A 114 8.50 -2.35 -17.92
C ASN A 114 8.54 -2.35 -16.38
N LEU A 115 8.23 -1.23 -15.70
CA LEU A 115 8.34 -1.09 -14.24
C LEU A 115 7.59 -2.18 -13.47
N LEU A 116 6.43 -2.60 -13.97
CA LEU A 116 5.67 -3.68 -13.35
C LEU A 116 6.50 -4.97 -13.26
N ASP A 117 7.11 -5.38 -14.37
CA ASP A 117 7.86 -6.63 -14.45
C ASP A 117 9.27 -6.53 -13.87
N THR A 118 9.93 -5.38 -14.00
CA THR A 118 11.33 -5.19 -13.59
C THR A 118 11.50 -4.76 -12.15
N TYR A 119 10.52 -4.04 -11.58
CA TYR A 119 10.61 -3.47 -10.25
C TYR A 119 9.50 -3.96 -9.32
N ILE A 120 8.23 -3.85 -9.71
CA ILE A 120 7.12 -4.13 -8.79
C ILE A 120 6.98 -5.61 -8.46
N LEU A 121 6.85 -6.48 -9.45
CA LEU A 121 6.63 -7.91 -9.22
C LEU A 121 7.82 -8.59 -8.52
N PRO A 122 9.09 -8.30 -8.88
CA PRO A 122 10.22 -8.83 -8.14
C PRO A 122 10.21 -8.43 -6.65
N ASN A 123 9.86 -7.18 -6.33
CA ASN A 123 9.76 -6.73 -4.95
C ASN A 123 8.56 -7.36 -4.22
N LEU A 124 7.43 -7.59 -4.90
CA LEU A 124 6.28 -8.29 -4.30
C LEU A 124 6.63 -9.74 -3.95
N ARG A 125 7.37 -10.45 -4.82
CA ARG A 125 7.87 -11.80 -4.51
C ARG A 125 8.78 -11.81 -3.30
N ARG A 126 9.75 -10.88 -3.23
CA ARG A 126 10.63 -10.72 -2.07
C ARG A 126 9.84 -10.45 -0.79
N LEU A 127 8.82 -9.60 -0.85
CA LEU A 127 7.96 -9.30 0.29
C LEU A 127 7.18 -10.54 0.76
N ARG A 128 6.60 -11.31 -0.17
CA ARG A 128 5.92 -12.59 0.13
C ARG A 128 6.87 -13.57 0.81
N GLU A 129 8.07 -13.76 0.26
CA GLU A 129 9.09 -14.66 0.81
C GLU A 129 9.56 -14.21 2.21
N PHE A 130 9.72 -12.91 2.42
CA PHE A 130 10.08 -12.33 3.71
C PHE A 130 9.01 -12.63 4.77
N TYR A 131 7.74 -12.32 4.47
CA TYR A 131 6.63 -12.60 5.39
C TYR A 131 6.40 -14.11 5.60
N ALA A 132 6.60 -14.96 4.58
CA ALA A 132 6.55 -16.42 4.72
C ALA A 132 7.60 -16.93 5.70
N THR A 133 8.83 -16.43 5.56
CA THR A 133 9.96 -16.80 6.42
C THR A 133 9.71 -16.38 7.86
N ALA A 134 9.31 -15.12 8.07
CA ALA A 134 8.99 -14.59 9.39
C ALA A 134 7.83 -15.36 10.05
N ALA A 135 6.75 -15.64 9.30
CA ALA A 135 5.60 -16.40 9.78
C ALA A 135 5.99 -17.83 10.20
N SER A 136 6.70 -18.57 9.34
CA SER A 136 7.14 -19.95 9.65
C SER A 136 8.12 -20.04 10.82
N SER A 137 8.83 -18.95 11.10
CA SER A 137 9.78 -18.84 12.21
C SER A 137 9.16 -18.26 13.49
N GLY A 138 7.87 -17.91 13.50
CA GLY A 138 7.21 -17.29 14.65
C GLY A 138 7.79 -15.91 15.02
N GLN A 139 8.28 -15.16 14.04
CA GLN A 139 8.92 -13.86 14.24
C GLN A 139 7.93 -12.70 14.11
N ALA A 140 8.19 -11.62 14.86
CA ALA A 140 7.55 -10.33 14.63
C ALA A 140 8.16 -9.65 13.39
N VAL A 141 7.39 -8.77 12.75
CA VAL A 141 7.84 -7.92 11.65
C VAL A 141 7.74 -6.45 12.06
N ILE A 142 8.75 -5.68 11.70
CA ILE A 142 8.78 -4.23 11.86
C ILE A 142 8.80 -3.60 10.48
N VAL A 143 7.95 -2.59 10.26
CA VAL A 143 7.93 -1.78 9.04
C VAL A 143 8.24 -0.34 9.42
N TRP A 144 9.24 0.24 8.78
CA TRP A 144 9.61 1.64 8.97
C TRP A 144 9.84 2.32 7.64
N TYR A 145 9.80 3.64 7.62
CA TYR A 145 10.23 4.45 6.49
C TYR A 145 11.59 5.09 6.80
N THR A 146 12.39 5.35 5.77
CA THR A 146 13.72 5.98 5.88
C THR A 146 13.94 6.95 4.76
#